data_AF-A0A9K3JF34-F1
#
_entry.id   AF-A0A9K3JF34-F1
#
_cell.length_a   1.000
_cell.length_b   1.000
_cell.length_c   1.000
_cell.angle_alpha   90.00
_cell.angle_beta   90.00
_cell.angle_gamma   90.00
#
_symmetry.space_group_name_H-M   'P 1'
#
loop_
_entity.id
_entity.type
_entity.pdbx_description
1 polymer ?
#
loop_
_entity_poly.entity_id
_entity_poly.type
_entity_poly.pdbx_seq_one_letter_code
_entity_poly.pdbx_strand_id
1 'polypeptide(L)'
;MLDLGDSDNDPTIIPERLAKGLWCRMGFTGHINGKILKTSFSHAYKFMVHCVVHALSHRKGAYDETSDYIMNIITCLILNRPYNVSQVIFDYMAENARAGNKQYIMYPSFVQMMIDDQFKDL
;
A
#
# COMPACT_ATOMS: atom_id res chain seq x y z
N MET A 1 -18.56 6.76 6.86
CA MET A 1 -18.05 5.89 5.78
C MET A 1 -16.64 6.38 5.48
N LEU A 2 -15.68 5.48 5.28
CA LEU A 2 -14.28 5.86 5.02
C LEU A 2 -14.24 6.65 3.71
N ASP A 3 -13.84 7.91 3.77
CA ASP A 3 -13.68 8.78 2.60
C ASP A 3 -12.19 9.07 2.43
N LEU A 4 -11.60 8.50 1.36
CA LEU A 4 -10.18 8.67 1.05
C LEU A 4 -9.93 9.90 0.16
N GLY A 5 -10.99 10.63 -0.22
CA GLY A 5 -10.90 11.88 -0.97
C GLY A 5 -10.44 11.72 -2.43
N ASP A 6 -10.52 10.50 -2.97
CA ASP A 6 -10.16 10.19 -4.34
C ASP A 6 -11.38 10.12 -5.27
N SER A 7 -11.12 10.20 -6.58
CA SER A 7 -12.14 10.16 -7.62
C SER A 7 -11.95 8.95 -8.54
N ASP A 8 -13.05 8.44 -9.10
CA ASP A 8 -13.04 7.39 -10.13
C ASP A 8 -12.23 7.78 -11.39
N ASN A 9 -12.00 9.08 -11.61
CA ASN A 9 -11.20 9.57 -12.74
C ASN A 9 -9.69 9.65 -12.42
N ASP A 10 -9.30 9.44 -11.16
CA ASP A 10 -7.90 9.53 -10.75
C ASP A 10 -7.11 8.31 -11.24
N PRO A 11 -5.82 8.48 -11.54
CA PRO A 11 -5.00 7.37 -12.04
C PRO A 11 -4.79 6.32 -10.95
N THR A 12 -4.83 5.05 -11.35
CA THR A 12 -4.47 3.88 -10.51
C THR A 12 -3.03 3.39 -10.76
N ILE A 13 -2.39 3.88 -11.84
CA ILE A 13 -1.04 3.50 -12.24
C ILE A 13 -0.21 4.77 -12.44
N ILE A 14 0.99 4.77 -11.87
CA ILE A 14 1.97 5.85 -12.01
C ILE A 14 3.14 5.35 -12.83
N PRO A 15 3.78 6.20 -13.67
CA PRO A 15 4.98 5.81 -14.40
C PRO A 15 6.06 5.28 -13.45
N GLU A 16 6.51 4.06 -13.70
CA GLU A 16 7.48 3.35 -12.84
C GLU A 16 8.75 4.19 -12.60
N ARG A 17 9.25 4.86 -13.64
CA ARG A 17 10.41 5.76 -13.57
C ARG A 17 10.19 6.94 -12.61
N LEU A 18 8.97 7.45 -12.50
CA LEU A 18 8.63 8.53 -11.57
C LEU A 18 8.68 8.03 -10.13
N ALA A 19 8.02 6.90 -9.85
CA ALA A 19 8.01 6.28 -8.54
C ALA A 19 9.44 5.92 -8.10
N LYS A 20 10.15 5.12 -8.89
CA LYS A 20 11.55 4.72 -8.59
C LYS A 20 12.47 5.92 -8.42
N GLY A 21 12.35 6.93 -9.27
CA GLY A 21 13.15 8.16 -9.19
C GLY A 21 12.86 9.00 -7.93
N LEU A 22 11.63 8.97 -7.40
CA LEU A 22 11.33 9.59 -6.11
C LEU A 22 11.88 8.76 -4.95
N TRP A 23 11.74 7.44 -5.01
CA TRP A 23 12.23 6.53 -3.97
C TRP A 23 13.74 6.66 -3.76
N CYS A 24 14.51 6.79 -4.85
CA CYS A 24 15.94 7.13 -4.77
C CYS A 24 16.18 8.51 -4.11
N ARG A 25 15.36 9.52 -4.39
CA ARG A 25 15.46 10.86 -3.78
C ARG A 25 15.08 10.90 -2.31
N MET A 26 14.26 9.97 -1.86
CA MET A 26 13.97 9.73 -0.43
C MET A 26 15.14 9.02 0.29
N GLY A 27 16.25 8.73 -0.41
CA GLY A 27 17.42 8.09 0.18
C GLY A 27 17.31 6.57 0.28
N PHE A 28 16.54 5.92 -0.61
CA PHE A 28 16.58 4.47 -0.77
C PHE A 28 17.97 4.01 -1.26
N THR A 29 18.61 3.11 -0.53
CA THR A 29 19.97 2.60 -0.83
C THR A 29 19.99 1.18 -1.40
N GLY A 30 18.83 0.53 -1.52
CA GLY A 30 18.72 -0.84 -2.03
C GLY A 30 18.73 -0.94 -3.55
N HIS A 31 18.59 -2.17 -4.06
CA HIS A 31 18.47 -2.41 -5.49
C HIS A 31 17.04 -2.07 -5.98
N ILE A 32 16.92 -1.01 -6.78
CA ILE A 32 15.62 -0.42 -7.19
C ILE A 32 14.77 -1.33 -8.09
N ASN A 33 15.39 -2.29 -8.78
CA ASN A 33 14.70 -3.29 -9.60
C ASN A 33 14.53 -4.63 -8.86
N GLY A 34 14.83 -4.66 -7.55
CA GLY A 34 14.69 -5.83 -6.71
C GLY A 34 13.67 -5.58 -5.61
N LYS A 35 13.80 -6.35 -4.52
CA LYS A 35 12.93 -6.20 -3.35
C LYS A 35 13.14 -4.85 -2.68
N ILE A 36 12.06 -4.10 -2.54
CA ILE A 36 12.09 -2.78 -1.93
C ILE A 36 11.90 -2.94 -0.41
N LEU A 37 13.01 -3.00 0.33
CA LEU A 37 12.97 -3.16 1.78
C LEU A 37 12.91 -1.81 2.50
N LYS A 38 12.02 -1.68 3.50
CA LYS A 38 11.91 -0.46 4.31
C LYS A 38 13.18 -0.14 5.10
N THR A 39 14.02 -1.15 5.37
CA THR A 39 15.32 -1.00 6.04
C THR A 39 16.35 -0.24 5.21
N SER A 40 16.16 -0.16 3.89
CA SER A 40 17.04 0.56 2.96
C SER A 40 16.78 2.07 2.93
N PHE A 41 15.92 2.60 3.81
CA PHE A 41 15.64 4.03 3.96
C PHE A 41 16.32 4.63 5.18
N SER A 42 16.50 5.96 5.16
CA SER A 42 16.81 6.72 6.37
C SER A 42 15.66 6.67 7.38
N HIS A 43 15.94 6.95 8.66
CA HIS A 43 14.99 6.76 9.76
C HIS A 43 13.63 7.44 9.54
N ALA A 44 13.59 8.66 9.01
CA ALA A 44 12.35 9.39 8.76
C ALA A 44 11.48 8.72 7.69
N TYR A 45 12.04 8.43 6.52
CA TYR A 45 11.30 7.80 5.42
C TYR A 45 10.98 6.34 5.72
N LYS A 46 11.84 5.63 6.46
CA LYS A 46 11.57 4.28 6.94
C LYS A 46 10.30 4.23 7.80
N PHE A 47 10.12 5.18 8.72
CA PHE A 47 8.92 5.24 9.56
C PHE A 47 7.66 5.48 8.72
N MET A 48 7.70 6.43 7.79
CA MET A 48 6.56 6.70 6.89
C MET A 48 6.19 5.47 6.03
N VAL A 49 7.17 4.84 5.38
CA VAL A 49 6.96 3.61 4.58
C VAL A 49 6.36 2.51 5.47
N HIS A 50 6.87 2.36 6.70
CA HIS A 50 6.34 1.40 7.66
C HIS A 50 4.87 1.65 7.98
N CYS A 51 4.48 2.89 8.29
CA CYS A 51 3.08 3.23 8.57
C CYS A 51 2.16 2.89 7.40
N VAL A 52 2.53 3.26 6.17
CA VAL A 52 1.69 3.01 4.99
C VAL A 52 1.59 1.51 4.66
N VAL A 53 2.71 0.78 4.73
CA VAL A 53 2.72 -0.67 4.55
C VAL A 53 1.83 -1.36 5.59
N HIS A 54 1.89 -0.96 6.86
CA HIS A 54 1.03 -1.56 7.88
C HIS A 54 -0.44 -1.19 7.72
N ALA A 55 -0.76 0.04 7.33
CA ALA A 55 -2.14 0.48 7.20
C ALA A 55 -2.84 -0.11 5.97
N LEU A 56 -2.18 -0.10 4.82
CA LEU A 56 -2.82 -0.32 3.51
C LEU A 56 -2.44 -1.64 2.85
N SER A 57 -1.47 -2.38 3.38
CA SER A 57 -1.03 -3.59 2.70
C SER A 57 -2.06 -4.71 2.85
N HIS A 58 -2.38 -5.36 1.74
CA HIS A 58 -3.32 -6.50 1.68
C HIS A 58 -2.74 -7.84 2.19
N ARG A 59 -1.66 -7.85 2.98
CA ARG A 59 -0.94 -9.07 3.39
C ARG A 59 -0.79 -9.13 4.91
N LYS A 60 -0.80 -10.35 5.46
CA LYS A 60 -0.70 -10.60 6.92
C LYS A 60 0.74 -10.68 7.45
N GLY A 61 1.75 -10.61 6.57
CA GLY A 61 3.17 -10.76 6.94
C GLY A 61 4.12 -10.12 5.93
N ALA A 62 5.42 -10.29 6.14
CA ALA A 62 6.46 -9.68 5.30
C ALA A 62 6.33 -8.15 5.12
N TYR A 63 5.93 -7.44 6.19
CA TYR A 63 5.82 -5.97 6.24
C TYR A 63 7.17 -5.23 6.08
N ASP A 64 8.26 -5.96 5.88
CA ASP A 64 9.59 -5.38 5.62
C ASP A 64 9.77 -5.01 4.14
N GLU A 65 9.07 -5.69 3.24
CA GLU A 65 9.11 -5.45 1.81
C GLU A 65 7.94 -4.55 1.39
N THR A 66 8.13 -3.68 0.40
CA THR A 66 7.09 -2.81 -0.16
C THR A 66 6.64 -3.36 -1.51
N SER A 67 5.33 -3.47 -1.74
CA SER A 67 4.74 -3.83 -3.03
C SER A 67 4.62 -2.60 -3.95
N ASP A 68 4.52 -2.85 -5.27
CA ASP A 68 4.48 -1.79 -6.28
C ASP A 68 3.32 -0.80 -6.10
N TYR A 69 2.13 -1.27 -5.70
CA TYR A 69 1.00 -0.36 -5.46
C TYR A 69 1.21 0.51 -4.21
N ILE A 70 1.85 0.01 -3.16
CA ILE A 70 2.22 0.82 -2.00
C ILE A 70 3.29 1.84 -2.41
N MET A 71 4.22 1.45 -3.29
CA MET A 71 5.19 2.37 -3.89
C MET A 71 4.48 3.52 -4.61
N ASN A 72 3.44 3.23 -5.38
CA ASN A 72 2.63 4.23 -6.09
C ASN A 72 1.83 5.13 -5.13
N ILE A 73 1.19 4.56 -4.10
CA ILE A 73 0.45 5.32 -3.08
C ILE A 73 1.39 6.31 -2.37
N ILE A 74 2.55 5.84 -1.89
CA ILE A 74 3.55 6.68 -1.22
C ILE A 74 4.06 7.77 -2.19
N THR A 75 4.28 7.42 -3.45
CA THR A 75 4.72 8.38 -4.47
C THR A 75 3.70 9.49 -4.68
N CYS A 76 2.42 9.15 -4.79
CA CYS A 76 1.35 10.13 -4.97
C CYS A 76 1.15 10.99 -3.73
N LEU A 77 1.25 10.38 -2.55
CA LEU A 77 1.17 11.08 -1.26
C LEU A 77 2.26 12.15 -1.14
N ILE A 78 3.51 11.81 -1.45
CA ILE A 78 4.64 12.75 -1.35
C ILE A 78 4.58 13.83 -2.43
N LEU A 79 4.19 13.46 -3.66
CA LEU A 79 4.09 14.42 -4.77
C LEU A 79 2.79 15.23 -4.74
N ASN A 80 1.90 14.96 -3.79
CA ASN A 80 0.55 15.51 -3.71
C ASN A 80 -0.20 15.41 -5.06
N ARG A 81 -0.19 14.20 -5.65
CA ARG A 81 -0.85 13.91 -6.92
C ARG A 81 -2.16 13.15 -6.70
N PRO A 82 -3.19 13.38 -7.54
CA PRO A 82 -4.39 12.57 -7.52
C PRO A 82 -4.04 11.10 -7.80
N TYR A 83 -4.64 10.20 -7.03
CA TYR A 83 -4.46 8.77 -7.17
C TYR A 83 -5.67 8.05 -6.57
N ASN A 84 -6.23 7.10 -7.31
CA ASN A 84 -7.38 6.33 -6.85
C ASN A 84 -6.92 5.21 -5.91
N VAL A 85 -6.71 5.56 -4.64
CA VAL A 85 -6.29 4.64 -3.58
C VAL A 85 -7.38 3.61 -3.30
N SER A 86 -8.63 4.06 -3.27
CA SER A 86 -9.83 3.26 -3.02
C SER A 86 -9.91 2.10 -4.01
N GLN A 87 -9.92 2.39 -5.31
CA GLN A 87 -10.01 1.38 -6.36
C GLN A 87 -8.85 0.39 -6.27
N VAL A 88 -7.62 0.89 -6.10
CA VAL A 88 -6.44 0.02 -5.99
C VAL A 88 -6.56 -0.94 -4.80
N ILE A 89 -6.97 -0.46 -3.63
CA ILE A 89 -7.17 -1.32 -2.46
C ILE A 89 -8.27 -2.35 -2.74
N PHE A 90 -9.40 -1.95 -3.32
CA PHE A 90 -10.50 -2.86 -3.67
C PHE A 90 -10.08 -3.93 -4.68
N ASP A 91 -9.33 -3.56 -5.72
CA ASP A 91 -8.85 -4.49 -6.74
C ASP A 91 -7.97 -5.57 -6.10
N TYR A 92 -7.00 -5.19 -5.26
CA TYR A 92 -6.16 -6.18 -4.56
C TYR A 92 -6.93 -7.02 -3.54
N MET A 93 -7.94 -6.47 -2.87
CA MET A 93 -8.82 -7.26 -1.99
C MET A 93 -9.63 -8.29 -2.80
N ALA A 94 -10.17 -7.88 -3.96
CA ALA A 94 -10.93 -8.76 -4.84
C ALA A 94 -10.05 -9.87 -5.43
N GLU A 95 -8.82 -9.54 -5.83
CA GLU A 95 -7.81 -10.51 -6.27
C GLU A 95 -7.48 -11.52 -5.17
N ASN A 96 -7.22 -11.06 -3.95
CA ASN A 96 -6.98 -11.93 -2.79
C ASN A 96 -8.16 -12.89 -2.54
N ALA A 97 -9.40 -12.40 -2.62
CA ALA A 97 -10.59 -13.22 -2.45
C ALA A 97 -10.74 -14.28 -3.56
N ARG A 98 -10.37 -13.94 -4.80
CA ARG A 98 -10.39 -14.85 -5.96
C ARG A 98 -9.25 -15.89 -5.95
N ALA A 99 -8.10 -15.55 -5.37
CA ALA A 99 -6.91 -16.41 -5.32
C ALA A 99 -7.10 -17.71 -4.50
N GLY A 100 -8.28 -17.93 -3.92
CA GLY A 100 -8.76 -19.29 -3.61
C GLY A 100 -8.28 -19.90 -2.30
N ASN A 101 -7.44 -19.20 -1.52
CA ASN A 101 -7.10 -19.62 -0.17
C ASN A 101 -8.24 -19.28 0.80
N LYS A 102 -9.34 -20.03 0.71
CA LYS A 102 -10.59 -19.84 1.48
C LYS A 102 -10.39 -19.76 3.01
N GLN A 103 -9.25 -20.25 3.52
CA GLN A 103 -8.90 -20.16 4.94
C GLN A 103 -8.41 -18.78 5.39
N TYR A 104 -7.87 -17.95 4.48
CA TYR A 104 -7.23 -16.68 4.84
C TYR A 104 -7.52 -15.61 3.78
N ILE A 105 -8.70 -14.98 3.85
CA ILE A 105 -8.92 -13.74 3.11
C ILE A 105 -8.08 -12.66 3.80
N MET A 106 -7.13 -12.07 3.09
CA MET A 106 -6.26 -11.03 3.63
C MET A 106 -6.79 -9.66 3.26
N TYR A 107 -7.11 -8.87 4.28
CA TYR A 107 -7.56 -7.49 4.17
C TYR A 107 -6.51 -6.53 4.75
N PRO A 108 -6.48 -5.26 4.30
CA PRO A 108 -5.77 -4.21 5.01
C PRO A 108 -6.25 -4.10 6.47
N SER A 109 -5.36 -3.70 7.38
CA SER A 109 -5.67 -3.68 8.82
C SER A 109 -6.87 -2.81 9.18
N PHE A 110 -7.08 -1.69 8.48
CA PHE A 110 -8.24 -0.84 8.74
C PHE A 110 -9.57 -1.50 8.36
N VAL A 111 -9.60 -2.30 7.30
CA VAL A 111 -10.78 -3.06 6.90
C VAL A 111 -11.09 -4.14 7.93
N GLN A 112 -10.06 -4.84 8.41
CA GLN A 112 -10.22 -5.80 9.49
C GLN A 112 -10.79 -5.13 10.76
N MET A 113 -10.26 -3.97 11.16
CA MET A 113 -10.78 -3.22 12.31
C MET A 113 -12.26 -2.83 12.14
N MET A 114 -12.69 -2.45 10.94
CA MET A 114 -14.10 -2.15 10.66
C MET A 114 -14.99 -3.39 10.75
N ILE A 115 -14.49 -4.53 10.27
CA ILE A 115 -15.20 -5.81 10.37
C ILE A 115 -15.34 -6.22 11.85
N ASP A 116 -14.25 -6.14 12.62
CA ASP A 116 -14.24 -6.51 14.04
C ASP A 116 -15.17 -5.61 14.88
N ASP A 117 -15.30 -4.33 14.53
CA ASP A 117 -16.24 -3.42 15.19
C ASP A 117 -17.71 -3.75 14.87
N GLN A 118 -18.00 -4.17 13.64
CA GLN A 118 -19.36 -4.55 13.20
C GLN A 118 -19.76 -5.95 13.68
N PHE A 119 -18.81 -6.89 13.75
CA PHE A 119 -19.03 -8.29 14.09
C PHE A 119 -18.17 -8.68 15.29
N LYS A 120 -18.54 -8.18 16.47
CA LYS A 120 -17.80 -8.35 17.74
C LYS A 120 -17.69 -9.81 18.24
N ASP A 121 -18.47 -10.71 17.65
CA ASP A 121 -18.63 -12.11 18.07
C ASP A 121 -18.00 -13.14 17.11
N LEU A 122 -17.25 -12.69 16.08
CA LEU A 122 -16.41 -13.56 15.25
C LEU A 122 -15.02 -13.77 15.86
#